data_AF-A0A7W1CFQ5-F1
#
_entry.id   AF-A0A7W1CFQ5-F1
#
_cell.length_a   1.000
_cell.length_b   1.000
_cell.length_c   1.000
_cell.angle_alpha   90.00
_cell.angle_beta   90.00
_cell.angle_gamma   90.00
#
_symmetry.space_group_name_H-M   'P 1'
#
loop_
_entity.id
_entity.type
_entity.pdbx_description
1 polymer ?
#
loop_
_entity_poly.entity_id
_entity_poly.type
_entity_poly.pdbx_seq_one_letter_code
_entity_poly.pdbx_strand_id
1 'polypeptide(L)'
;MEKSDEELVAACRQGDEEAWSLLAARYQRLIYAIPRRAGLDEDAAADILQQTFLKLLENLQKIQQPAQIHAWLVTTARRETLHFLRQRKKAPQVSLDSGEGDESKEKEFPAAEPLADEVLLEMERQHRVRTAVTNLDERCRNLITLLFYQNAQIPYSEVARILGISEGSIGPTRARCLQ
;
A
#
# COMPACT_ATOMS: atom_id res chain seq x y z
N MET A 1 6.05 -15.00 12.69
CA MET A 1 4.66 -15.02 12.20
C MET A 1 4.29 -13.57 11.95
N GLU A 2 3.92 -13.20 10.73
CA GLU A 2 3.65 -11.80 10.38
C GLU A 2 2.30 -11.38 11.00
N LYS A 3 2.29 -10.29 11.78
CA LYS A 3 1.06 -9.79 12.43
C LYS A 3 0.04 -9.36 11.38
N SER A 4 -1.23 -9.70 11.58
CA SER A 4 -2.33 -9.25 10.72
C SER A 4 -2.55 -7.74 10.85
N ASP A 5 -3.27 -7.15 9.89
CA ASP A 5 -3.59 -5.72 9.93
C ASP A 5 -4.46 -5.36 11.15
N GLU A 6 -5.36 -6.25 11.54
CA GLU A 6 -6.19 -6.09 12.74
C GLU A 6 -5.36 -6.13 14.02
N GLU A 7 -4.41 -7.07 14.12
CA GLU A 7 -3.50 -7.17 15.27
C GLU A 7 -2.60 -5.95 15.40
N LEU A 8 -2.05 -5.45 14.28
CA LEU A 8 -1.23 -4.23 14.28
C LEU A 8 -2.04 -3.01 14.69
N VAL A 9 -3.24 -2.82 14.13
CA VAL A 9 -4.10 -1.70 14.49
C VAL A 9 -4.50 -1.77 15.96
N ALA A 10 -4.83 -2.95 16.48
CA ALA A 10 -5.15 -3.13 17.89
C ALA A 10 -3.99 -2.76 18.81
N ALA A 11 -2.76 -3.15 18.47
CA ALA A 11 -1.55 -2.79 19.22
C ALA A 11 -1.24 -1.28 19.11
N CYS A 12 -1.34 -0.69 17.92
CA CYS A 12 -1.16 0.75 17.72
C CYS A 12 -2.14 1.58 18.58
N ARG A 13 -3.39 1.11 18.73
CA ARG A 13 -4.39 1.77 19.60
C ARG A 13 -4.03 1.77 21.08
N GLN A 14 -3.22 0.80 21.51
CA GLN A 14 -2.71 0.69 22.87
C GLN A 14 -1.41 1.50 23.08
N GLY A 15 -0.91 2.17 22.03
CA GLY A 15 0.32 2.97 22.09
C GLY A 15 1.60 2.17 21.82
N ASP A 16 1.52 0.99 21.21
CA ASP A 16 2.70 0.19 20.84
C ASP A 16 3.48 0.85 19.68
N GLU A 17 4.65 1.40 19.98
CA GLU A 17 5.54 2.07 19.02
C GLU A 17 6.12 1.10 17.96
N GLU A 18 6.35 -0.16 18.33
CA GLU A 18 6.85 -1.18 17.40
C GLU A 18 5.75 -1.53 16.38
N ALA A 19 4.50 -1.64 16.85
CA ALA A 19 3.35 -1.83 15.97
C ALA A 19 3.18 -0.67 14.99
N TRP A 20 3.36 0.58 15.45
CA TRP A 20 3.36 1.76 14.57
C TRP A 20 4.45 1.70 13.50
N SER A 21 5.67 1.34 13.90
CA SER A 21 6.80 1.18 12.99
C SER A 21 6.54 0.12 11.93
N LEU A 22 5.98 -1.03 12.33
CA LEU A 22 5.62 -2.12 11.42
C LEU A 22 4.50 -1.72 10.46
N LEU A 23 3.46 -1.04 10.97
CA LEU A 23 2.34 -0.55 10.16
C LEU A 23 2.83 0.48 9.13
N ALA A 24 3.67 1.42 9.55
CA ALA A 24 4.26 2.42 8.66
C ALA A 24 5.14 1.76 7.59
N ALA A 25 6.04 0.85 7.99
CA ALA A 25 6.90 0.12 7.05
C ALA A 25 6.10 -0.70 6.02
N ARG A 26 4.97 -1.29 6.45
CA ARG A 26 4.08 -2.08 5.59
C ARG A 26 3.40 -1.21 4.52
N TYR A 27 2.94 -0.01 4.87
CA TYR A 27 2.12 0.81 3.97
C TYR A 27 2.83 2.02 3.35
N GLN A 28 4.03 2.38 3.78
CA GLN A 28 4.71 3.57 3.26
C GLN A 28 4.88 3.54 1.73
N ARG A 29 5.29 2.38 1.18
CA ARG A 29 5.48 2.20 -0.26
C ARG A 29 4.15 2.28 -1.00
N LEU A 30 3.07 1.79 -0.38
CA LEU A 30 1.73 1.80 -0.93
C LEU A 30 1.21 3.23 -1.05
N ILE A 31 1.28 3.98 0.04
CA ILE A 31 0.81 5.36 0.13
C ILE A 31 1.65 6.25 -0.79
N TYR A 32 2.98 6.10 -0.80
CA TYR A 32 3.88 6.89 -1.64
C TYR A 32 3.66 6.65 -3.15
N ALA A 33 3.29 5.43 -3.56
CA ALA A 33 3.05 5.12 -4.96
C ALA A 33 1.84 5.84 -5.57
N ILE A 34 0.85 6.22 -4.75
CA ILE A 34 -0.40 6.86 -5.21
C ILE A 34 -0.13 8.23 -5.85
N PRO A 35 0.46 9.22 -5.16
CA PRO A 35 0.77 10.52 -5.76
C PRO A 35 1.78 10.40 -6.91
N ARG A 36 2.75 9.48 -6.82
CA ARG A 36 3.72 9.25 -7.90
C ARG A 36 3.05 8.78 -9.19
N ARG A 37 2.06 7.88 -9.11
CA ARG A 37 1.25 7.45 -10.27
C ARG A 37 0.36 8.55 -10.82
N ALA A 38 -0.02 9.53 -9.99
CA ALA A 38 -0.72 10.72 -10.41
C ALA A 38 0.21 11.80 -11.02
N GLY A 39 1.51 11.52 -11.16
CA GLY A 39 2.49 12.39 -11.81
C GLY A 39 3.09 13.48 -10.91
N LEU A 40 2.90 13.38 -9.59
CA LEU A 40 3.52 14.31 -8.62
C LEU A 40 4.99 13.96 -8.45
N ASP A 41 5.82 14.96 -8.15
CA ASP A 41 7.24 14.82 -7.82
C ASP A 41 7.48 14.09 -6.49
N GLU A 42 8.75 13.89 -6.13
CA GLU A 42 9.12 13.12 -4.93
C GLU A 42 8.78 13.84 -3.64
N ASP A 43 8.94 15.17 -3.62
CA ASP A 43 8.65 16.03 -2.47
C ASP A 43 7.15 16.03 -2.17
N ALA A 44 6.31 16.29 -3.18
CA ALA A 44 4.86 16.26 -3.01
C ALA A 44 4.36 14.86 -2.61
N ALA A 45 4.99 13.80 -3.12
CA ALA A 45 4.66 12.44 -2.71
C ALA A 45 5.04 12.15 -1.25
N ALA A 46 6.17 12.68 -0.77
CA ALA A 46 6.59 12.57 0.62
C ALA A 46 5.66 13.35 1.57
N ASP A 47 5.21 14.55 1.16
CA ASP A 47 4.26 15.35 1.94
C ASP A 47 2.92 14.64 2.08
N ILE A 48 2.39 14.08 0.99
CA ILE A 48 1.14 13.32 1.00
C ILE A 48 1.25 12.06 1.86
N LEU A 49 2.40 11.38 1.81
CA LEU A 49 2.69 10.24 2.68
C LEU A 49 2.61 10.64 4.16
N GLN A 50 3.28 11.72 4.55
CA GLN A 50 3.26 12.22 5.92
C GLN A 50 1.85 12.63 6.36
N GLN A 51 1.15 13.43 5.55
CA GLN A 51 -0.24 13.85 5.80
C GLN A 51 -1.18 12.64 5.98
N THR A 52 -1.01 11.59 5.18
CA THR A 52 -1.82 10.37 5.30
C THR A 52 -1.58 9.67 6.64
N PHE A 53 -0.31 9.54 7.07
CA PHE A 53 0.02 8.93 8.37
C PHE A 53 -0.40 9.79 9.56
N LEU A 54 -0.33 11.12 9.46
CA LEU A 54 -0.87 12.03 10.48
C LEU A 54 -2.37 11.84 10.64
N LYS A 55 -3.12 11.82 9.53
CA LYS A 55 -4.56 11.54 9.57
C LYS A 55 -4.87 10.14 10.12
N LEU A 56 -4.01 9.17 9.84
CA LEU A 56 -4.14 7.83 10.42
C LEU A 56 -4.02 7.90 11.94
N LEU A 57 -2.99 8.57 12.46
CA LEU A 57 -2.78 8.75 13.90
C LEU A 57 -3.98 9.41 14.58
N GLU A 58 -4.52 10.46 13.99
CA GLU A 58 -5.69 11.19 14.50
C GLU A 58 -6.98 10.36 14.50
N ASN A 59 -7.14 9.46 13.52
CA ASN A 59 -8.40 8.75 13.30
C ASN A 59 -8.35 7.26 13.67
N LEU A 60 -7.20 6.71 14.06
CA LEU A 60 -7.02 5.27 14.29
C LEU A 60 -8.06 4.68 15.24
N GLN A 61 -8.43 5.43 16.28
CA GLN A 61 -9.43 5.03 17.27
C GLN A 61 -10.86 4.98 16.71
N LYS A 62 -11.15 5.78 15.67
CA LYS A 62 -12.48 5.87 15.03
C LYS A 62 -12.71 4.77 13.97
N ILE A 63 -11.66 4.09 13.51
CA ILE A 63 -11.74 3.09 12.42
C ILE A 63 -12.50 1.83 12.87
N GLN A 64 -13.71 1.61 12.37
CA GLN A 64 -14.54 0.49 12.82
C GLN A 64 -14.12 -0.87 12.26
N GLN A 65 -13.37 -0.89 11.14
CA GLN A 65 -12.97 -2.12 10.44
C GLN A 65 -11.44 -2.17 10.30
N PRO A 66 -10.69 -2.56 11.36
CA PRO A 66 -9.23 -2.64 11.34
C PRO A 66 -8.65 -3.52 10.22
N ALA A 67 -9.33 -4.61 9.87
CA ALA A 67 -8.94 -5.48 8.76
C ALA A 67 -8.95 -4.77 7.39
N GLN A 68 -9.62 -3.62 7.26
CA GLN A 68 -9.71 -2.83 6.05
C GLN A 68 -8.87 -1.54 6.11
N ILE A 69 -7.88 -1.49 7.01
CA ILE A 69 -7.00 -0.32 7.16
C ILE A 69 -6.29 0.04 5.85
N HIS A 70 -5.95 -0.96 5.03
CA HIS A 70 -5.38 -0.75 3.71
C HIS A 70 -6.29 0.12 2.82
N ALA A 71 -7.59 -0.15 2.78
CA ALA A 71 -8.56 0.57 1.95
C ALA A 71 -8.75 2.01 2.46
N TRP A 72 -8.76 2.17 3.78
CA TRP A 72 -8.78 3.49 4.41
C TRP A 72 -7.56 4.32 4.02
N LEU A 73 -6.34 3.75 4.13
CA LEU A 73 -5.09 4.43 3.79
C LEU A 73 -5.04 4.86 2.31
N VAL A 74 -5.46 3.96 1.41
CA VAL A 74 -5.51 4.26 -0.02
C VAL A 74 -6.49 5.38 -0.32
N THR A 75 -7.67 5.36 0.31
CA THR A 75 -8.69 6.40 0.13
C THR A 75 -8.19 7.75 0.62
N THR A 76 -7.61 7.80 1.81
CA THR A 76 -7.05 9.03 2.39
C THR A 76 -5.92 9.60 1.53
N ALA A 77 -4.93 8.79 1.15
CA ALA A 77 -3.80 9.23 0.33
C ALA A 77 -4.24 9.82 -1.03
N ARG A 78 -5.28 9.25 -1.65
CA ARG A 78 -5.86 9.80 -2.87
C ARG A 78 -6.56 11.13 -2.65
N ARG A 79 -7.33 11.27 -1.57
CA ARG A 79 -7.96 12.55 -1.23
C ARG A 79 -6.90 13.63 -1.05
N GLU A 80 -5.80 13.33 -0.36
CA GLU A 80 -4.65 14.25 -0.24
C GLU A 80 -4.03 14.58 -1.59
N THR A 81 -3.86 13.58 -2.46
CA THR A 81 -3.31 13.78 -3.81
C THR A 81 -4.20 14.69 -4.67
N LEU A 82 -5.51 14.45 -4.66
CA LEU A 82 -6.48 15.26 -5.40
C LEU A 82 -6.57 16.67 -4.82
N HIS A 83 -6.51 16.79 -3.49
CA HIS A 83 -6.49 18.08 -2.81
C HIS A 83 -5.26 18.90 -3.21
N PHE A 84 -4.07 18.29 -3.16
CA PHE A 84 -2.82 18.92 -3.61
C PHE A 84 -2.90 19.40 -5.07
N LEU A 85 -3.40 18.55 -5.97
CA LEU A 85 -3.57 18.90 -7.39
C LEU A 85 -4.58 20.05 -7.59
N ARG A 86 -5.66 20.08 -6.82
CA ARG A 86 -6.66 21.17 -6.86
C ARG A 86 -6.05 22.49 -6.38
N GLN A 87 -5.27 22.48 -5.31
CA GLN A 87 -4.57 23.67 -4.82
C GLN A 87 -3.56 24.19 -5.85
N ARG A 88 -2.75 23.31 -6.44
CA ARG A 88 -1.77 23.67 -7.48
C ARG A 88 -2.41 24.28 -8.72
N LYS A 89 -3.59 23.80 -9.13
CA LYS A 89 -4.37 24.40 -10.24
C LYS A 89 -4.97 25.76 -9.91
N LYS A 90 -5.30 26.00 -8.63
CA LYS A 90 -5.86 27.26 -8.15
C LYS A 90 -4.81 28.34 -7.91
N ALA A 91 -3.52 28.00 -7.88
CA ALA A 91 -2.44 28.97 -7.80
C ALA A 91 -2.12 29.50 -9.22
N PRO A 92 -2.49 30.74 -9.59
CA PRO A 92 -1.71 31.44 -10.60
C PRO A 92 -0.33 31.70 -9.99
N GLN A 93 0.71 31.78 -10.80
CA GLN A 93 1.95 32.40 -10.34
C GLN A 93 1.61 33.77 -9.72
N VAL A 94 2.22 34.05 -8.56
CA VAL A 94 2.41 35.35 -7.90
C VAL A 94 1.78 35.48 -6.50
N SER A 95 2.72 35.67 -5.56
CA SER A 95 2.69 36.35 -4.26
C SER A 95 2.00 35.73 -3.05
N LEU A 96 2.85 35.57 -2.04
CA LEU A 96 2.59 35.58 -0.61
C LEU A 96 1.46 36.57 -0.27
N ASP A 97 0.29 36.04 0.08
CA ASP A 97 -0.58 36.70 1.04
C ASP A 97 -1.19 35.64 1.96
N SER A 98 -1.07 35.89 3.25
CA SER A 98 -1.49 34.99 4.31
C SER A 98 -2.99 35.12 4.47
N GLY A 99 -3.73 34.08 4.12
CA GLY A 99 -5.18 34.02 4.30
C GLY A 99 -5.55 32.73 5.01
N GLU A 100 -5.72 32.81 6.32
CA GLU A 100 -6.31 31.76 7.15
C GLU A 100 -7.68 31.34 6.59
N GLY A 101 -7.82 30.06 6.28
CA GLY A 101 -9.04 29.47 5.75
C GLY A 101 -9.31 28.13 6.43
N ASP A 102 -9.95 28.21 7.58
CA ASP A 102 -10.60 27.10 8.28
C ASP A 102 -11.57 26.34 7.36
N GLU A 103 -11.30 25.06 7.10
CA GLU A 103 -12.34 24.10 6.70
C GLU A 103 -12.18 22.79 7.47
N SER A 104 -12.38 22.93 8.79
CA SER A 104 -12.92 21.87 9.63
C SER A 104 -14.35 21.50 9.18
N LYS A 105 -14.46 20.60 8.18
CA LYS A 105 -15.70 19.85 7.91
C LYS A 105 -15.42 18.37 7.71
N GLU A 106 -15.32 17.65 8.83
CA GLU A 106 -15.78 16.27 8.92
C GLU A 106 -17.25 16.21 8.45
N LYS A 107 -17.52 15.52 7.34
CA LYS A 107 -18.76 14.77 7.10
C LYS A 107 -18.66 13.88 5.86
N GLU A 108 -18.93 12.60 6.11
CA GLU A 108 -19.30 11.52 5.18
C GLU A 108 -18.27 11.11 4.12
N PHE A 109 -18.01 9.80 4.05
CA PHE A 109 -17.26 9.17 2.98
C PHE A 109 -17.96 9.46 1.64
N PRO A 110 -17.41 10.30 0.75
CA PRO A 110 -17.98 10.47 -0.57
C PRO A 110 -17.69 9.22 -1.38
N ALA A 111 -18.66 8.81 -2.19
CA ALA A 111 -18.55 7.72 -3.13
C ALA A 111 -17.27 7.82 -3.98
N ALA A 112 -16.65 6.67 -4.20
CA ALA A 112 -15.45 6.49 -5.00
C ALA A 112 -15.60 7.20 -6.36
N GLU A 113 -14.72 8.17 -6.64
CA GLU A 113 -14.58 8.73 -8.00
C GLU A 113 -14.11 7.61 -8.96
N PRO A 114 -14.38 7.63 -10.27
CA PRO A 114 -14.03 6.52 -11.16
C PRO A 114 -12.52 6.22 -11.26
N LEU A 115 -11.66 7.21 -11.00
CA LEU A 115 -10.21 7.00 -10.83
C LEU A 115 -9.87 6.27 -9.51
N ALA A 116 -10.75 6.37 -8.51
CA ALA A 116 -10.69 5.67 -7.23
C ALA A 116 -10.83 4.14 -7.43
N ASP A 117 -11.78 3.71 -8.25
CA ASP A 117 -12.10 2.29 -8.44
C ASP A 117 -10.98 1.51 -9.12
N GLU A 118 -10.42 1.97 -10.24
CA GLU A 118 -9.44 1.18 -11.00
C GLU A 118 -8.14 0.91 -10.22
N VAL A 119 -7.55 1.94 -9.62
CA VAL A 119 -6.34 1.71 -8.80
C VAL A 119 -6.68 1.07 -7.45
N LEU A 120 -7.93 1.13 -6.97
CA LEU A 120 -8.34 0.42 -5.74
C LEU A 120 -8.46 -1.07 -6.04
N LEU A 121 -9.11 -1.40 -7.15
CA LEU A 121 -9.20 -2.75 -7.71
C LEU A 121 -7.81 -3.33 -7.95
N GLU A 122 -6.90 -2.58 -8.57
CA GLU A 122 -5.53 -3.06 -8.79
C GLU A 122 -4.79 -3.27 -7.46
N MET A 123 -5.00 -2.40 -6.47
CA MET A 123 -4.37 -2.53 -5.15
C MET A 123 -4.95 -3.68 -4.33
N GLU A 124 -6.26 -3.89 -4.34
CA GLU A 124 -6.93 -5.05 -3.75
C GLU A 124 -6.48 -6.35 -4.43
N ARG A 125 -6.31 -6.32 -5.75
CA ARG A 125 -5.77 -7.46 -6.51
C ARG A 125 -4.35 -7.77 -6.07
N GLN A 126 -3.48 -6.76 -5.95
CA GLN A 126 -2.12 -6.93 -5.48
C GLN A 126 -2.03 -7.41 -4.03
N HIS A 127 -2.88 -6.89 -3.14
CA HIS A 127 -2.96 -7.35 -1.75
C HIS A 127 -3.41 -8.81 -1.69
N ARG A 128 -4.48 -9.19 -2.40
CA ARG A 128 -4.94 -10.59 -2.50
C ARG A 128 -3.85 -11.51 -3.02
N VAL A 129 -3.10 -11.10 -4.05
CA VAL A 129 -1.98 -11.89 -4.60
C VAL A 129 -0.88 -12.06 -3.55
N ARG A 130 -0.48 -10.99 -2.83
CA ARG A 130 0.55 -11.09 -1.78
C ARG A 130 0.11 -12.01 -0.65
N THR A 131 -1.11 -11.83 -0.14
CA THR A 131 -1.67 -12.67 0.93
C THR A 131 -1.80 -14.12 0.50
N ALA A 132 -2.19 -14.39 -0.74
CA ALA A 132 -2.20 -15.75 -1.28
C ALA A 132 -0.79 -16.37 -1.30
N VAL A 133 0.22 -15.62 -1.76
CA VAL A 133 1.62 -16.08 -1.79
C VAL A 133 2.18 -16.33 -0.39
N THR A 134 1.82 -15.53 0.62
CA THR A 134 2.25 -15.77 2.01
C THR A 134 1.64 -17.04 2.60
N ASN A 135 0.42 -17.40 2.17
CA ASN A 135 -0.31 -18.58 2.63
C ASN A 135 0.09 -19.88 1.91
N LEU A 136 0.91 -19.79 0.85
CA LEU A 136 1.48 -20.98 0.22
C LEU A 136 2.41 -21.72 1.20
N ASP A 137 2.53 -23.04 0.99
CA ASP A 137 3.57 -23.80 1.65
C ASP A 137 4.96 -23.24 1.33
N GLU A 138 5.94 -23.52 2.18
CA GLU A 138 7.28 -22.94 2.08
C GLU A 138 7.94 -23.22 0.73
N ARG A 139 7.71 -24.42 0.18
CA ARG A 139 8.26 -24.84 -1.10
C ARG A 139 7.69 -24.00 -2.25
N CYS A 140 6.37 -23.82 -2.29
CA CYS A 140 5.69 -23.03 -3.30
C CYS A 140 6.01 -21.54 -3.18
N ARG A 141 6.05 -21.00 -1.96
CA ARG A 141 6.43 -19.61 -1.70
C ARG A 141 7.83 -19.32 -2.23
N ASN A 142 8.82 -20.16 -1.91
CA ASN A 142 10.20 -19.98 -2.37
C ASN A 142 10.33 -20.00 -3.90
N LEU A 143 9.62 -20.94 -4.56
CA LEU A 143 9.60 -21.02 -6.02
C LEU A 143 9.00 -19.76 -6.66
N ILE A 144 7.84 -19.30 -6.18
CA ILE A 144 7.17 -18.10 -6.72
C ILE A 144 8.00 -16.84 -6.47
N THR A 145 8.65 -16.71 -5.30
CA THR A 145 9.52 -15.58 -5.00
C THR A 145 10.73 -15.52 -5.94
N LEU A 146 11.42 -16.64 -6.16
CA LEU A 146 12.58 -16.68 -7.06
C LEU A 146 12.22 -16.36 -8.52
N LEU A 147 11.04 -16.78 -8.97
CA LEU A 147 10.59 -16.56 -10.34
C LEU A 147 10.05 -15.15 -10.60
N PHE A 148 9.37 -14.53 -9.63
CA PHE A 148 8.55 -13.34 -9.88
C PHE A 148 8.86 -12.12 -9.01
N TYR A 149 9.58 -12.28 -7.89
CA TYR A 149 9.86 -11.18 -6.94
C TYR A 149 11.29 -10.65 -7.04
N GLN A 150 12.05 -11.10 -8.04
CA GLN A 150 13.42 -10.67 -8.29
C GLN A 150 13.45 -9.51 -9.27
N ASN A 151 14.35 -8.55 -9.04
CA ASN A 151 14.56 -7.41 -9.94
C ASN A 151 15.16 -7.84 -11.29
N ALA A 152 15.76 -9.04 -11.35
CA ALA A 152 16.31 -9.64 -12.54
C ALA A 152 15.73 -11.06 -12.71
N GLN A 153 15.51 -11.47 -13.97
CA GLN A 153 15.07 -12.83 -14.27
C GLN A 153 16.18 -13.83 -13.92
N ILE A 154 15.88 -14.76 -13.02
CA ILE A 154 16.79 -15.86 -12.69
C ILE A 154 16.53 -17.00 -13.69
N PRO A 155 17.58 -17.56 -14.34
CA PRO A 155 17.42 -18.69 -15.25
C PRO A 155 16.92 -19.92 -14.50
N TYR A 156 16.15 -20.78 -15.19
CA TYR A 156 15.52 -21.94 -14.57
C TYR A 156 16.54 -22.93 -13.99
N SER A 157 17.69 -23.10 -14.64
CA SER A 157 18.81 -23.89 -14.11
C SER A 157 19.26 -23.43 -12.73
N GLU A 158 19.30 -22.12 -12.50
CA GLU A 158 19.70 -21.53 -11.21
C GLU A 158 18.60 -21.66 -10.17
N VAL A 159 17.34 -21.46 -10.55
CA VAL A 159 16.18 -21.71 -9.68
C VAL A 159 16.13 -23.18 -9.24
N ALA A 160 16.36 -24.11 -10.16
CA ALA A 160 16.42 -25.54 -9.91
C ALA A 160 17.53 -25.89 -8.91
N ARG A 161 18.71 -25.30 -9.11
CA ARG A 161 19.87 -25.45 -8.22
C ARG A 161 19.58 -24.95 -6.80
N ILE A 162 18.99 -23.76 -6.66
CA ILE A 162 18.64 -23.18 -5.36
C ILE A 162 17.60 -24.03 -4.63
N LEU A 163 16.61 -24.55 -5.35
CA LEU A 163 15.51 -25.32 -4.77
C LEU A 163 15.80 -26.83 -4.62
N GLY A 164 16.94 -27.31 -5.10
CA GLY A 164 17.31 -28.73 -5.06
C GLY A 164 16.37 -29.63 -5.86
N ILE A 165 15.79 -29.12 -6.96
CA ILE A 165 14.88 -29.88 -7.85
C ILE A 165 15.46 -29.96 -9.27
N SER A 166 14.93 -30.86 -10.10
CA SER A 166 15.29 -30.85 -11.52
C SER A 166 14.65 -29.66 -12.25
N GLU A 167 15.36 -29.11 -13.24
CA GLU A 167 14.87 -27.99 -14.03
C GLU A 167 13.51 -28.27 -14.70
N GLY A 168 13.33 -29.50 -15.22
CA GLY A 168 12.05 -29.95 -15.78
C GLY A 168 10.90 -30.03 -14.78
N SER A 169 11.19 -30.07 -13.47
CA SER A 169 10.16 -30.08 -12.41
C SER A 169 9.62 -28.68 -12.08
N ILE A 170 10.25 -27.60 -12.55
CA ILE A 170 9.84 -26.21 -12.25
C ILE A 170 8.43 -25.95 -12.78
N GLY A 171 8.15 -26.28 -14.05
CA GLY A 171 6.84 -26.06 -14.67
C GLY A 171 5.69 -26.76 -13.94
N PRO A 172 5.75 -28.09 -13.74
CA PRO A 172 4.72 -28.83 -13.00
C PRO A 172 4.57 -28.38 -11.54
N THR A 173 5.67 -28.05 -10.86
CA THR A 173 5.62 -27.55 -9.48
C THR A 173 4.94 -26.18 -9.42
N ARG A 174 5.31 -25.27 -10.33
CA ARG A 174 4.66 -23.96 -10.46
C ARG A 174 3.16 -24.10 -10.70
N ALA A 175 2.74 -25.01 -11.57
CA ALA A 175 1.32 -25.24 -11.84
C ALA A 175 0.55 -25.66 -10.59
N ARG A 176 1.09 -26.61 -9.80
CA ARG A 176 0.46 -27.02 -8.52
C ARG A 176 0.42 -25.91 -7.48
N CYS A 177 1.43 -25.04 -7.44
CA CYS A 177 1.47 -23.92 -6.51
C CYS A 177 0.48 -22.79 -6.84
N LEU A 178 -0.10 -22.78 -8.05
CA LEU A 178 -1.01 -21.73 -8.53
C LEU A 178 -2.45 -22.23 -8.75
N GLN A 179 -2.74 -23.49 -8.40
CA GLN A 179 -4.09 -24.07 -8.38
C GLN A 179 -4.79 -23.76 -7.06
#